data_AF-A0AAV6JIR2-F1
#
_entry.id   AF-A0AAV6JIR2-F1
#
_cell.length_a   1.000
_cell.length_b   1.000
_cell.length_c   1.000
_cell.angle_alpha   90.00
_cell.angle_beta   90.00
_cell.angle_gamma   90.00
#
_symmetry.space_group_name_H-M   'P 1'
#
loop_
_entity.id
_entity.type
_entity.pdbx_description
1 polymer ?
#
loop_
_entity_poly.entity_id
_entity_poly.type
_entity_poly.pdbx_seq_one_letter_code
_entity_poly.pdbx_strand_id
1 'polypeptide(L)'
;MDSICVIGDGQDTFLWLDNCHPLGPLKDRFEGRLTGNLVRTFQLKVASIISNNSWMWPGRRNLVVKEIMDSIPISMNPHIEVKYSVIWTLNRKGTFSIQSAWQGFRKHHSEVLWWKSVWFKIHVPRWAIIQWIAAWGM
;
A
#
# COMPACT_ATOMS: atom_id res chain seq x y z
N MET A 1 -1.76 -5.01 -0.65
CA MET A 1 -2.17 -3.60 -0.42
C MET A 1 -2.25 -3.46 1.08
N ASP A 2 -1.15 -3.04 1.71
CA ASP A 2 -0.88 -3.35 3.13
C ASP A 2 -0.47 -2.11 3.95
N SER A 3 -0.78 -0.94 3.39
CA SER A 3 -0.53 0.36 4.00
C SER A 3 -1.73 1.29 3.73
N ILE A 4 -2.13 2.05 4.73
CA ILE A 4 -3.05 3.18 4.62
C ILE A 4 -2.22 4.44 4.74
N CYS A 5 -2.40 5.34 3.79
CA CYS A 5 -1.75 6.64 3.75
C CYS A 5 -2.61 7.66 4.51
N VAL A 6 -2.04 8.35 5.48
CA VAL A 6 -2.67 9.52 6.11
C VAL A 6 -2.14 10.77 5.44
N ILE A 7 -3.02 11.43 4.71
CA ILE A 7 -2.67 12.64 3.96
C ILE A 7 -2.54 13.81 4.94
N GLY A 8 -1.29 14.21 5.20
CA GLY A 8 -0.96 15.46 5.91
C GLY A 8 -0.86 16.64 4.95
N ASP A 9 0.26 17.36 4.99
CA ASP A 9 0.56 18.49 4.08
C ASP A 9 0.73 18.09 2.60
N GLY A 10 0.90 16.80 2.31
CA GLY A 10 0.99 16.23 0.97
C GLY A 10 2.28 16.55 0.22
N GLN A 11 3.33 17.03 0.91
CA GLN A 11 4.58 17.44 0.27
C GLN A 11 5.43 16.27 -0.23
N ASP A 12 5.33 15.12 0.43
CA ASP A 12 6.10 13.91 0.07
C ASP A 12 5.21 12.82 -0.55
N THR A 13 4.07 13.23 -1.11
CA THR A 13 3.08 12.30 -1.67
C THR A 13 2.72 12.70 -3.09
N PHE A 14 2.84 11.77 -4.03
CA PHE A 14 2.40 11.92 -5.41
C PHE A 14 0.93 11.55 -5.56
N LEU A 15 0.16 12.44 -6.19
CA LEU A 15 -1.28 12.28 -6.37
C LEU A 15 -1.64 10.99 -7.13
N TRP A 16 -0.90 10.69 -8.20
CA TRP A 16 -1.26 9.61 -9.12
C TRP A 16 -0.53 8.30 -8.84
N LEU A 17 0.65 8.38 -8.24
CA LEU A 17 1.58 7.25 -8.12
C LEU A 17 1.46 6.55 -6.76
N ASP A 18 1.21 7.32 -5.70
CA ASP A 18 1.16 6.73 -4.36
C ASP A 18 -0.18 6.06 -4.10
N ASN A 19 -0.12 4.96 -3.34
CA ASN A 19 -1.29 4.20 -2.92
C ASN A 19 -2.00 4.86 -1.74
N CYS A 20 -2.35 6.15 -1.90
CA CYS A 20 -3.01 6.93 -0.86
C CYS A 20 -4.52 6.98 -0.99
N HIS A 21 -5.05 6.53 -2.13
CA HIS A 21 -6.46 6.61 -2.45
C HIS A 21 -7.17 5.25 -2.33
N PRO A 22 -8.46 5.19 -1.93
CA PRO A 22 -9.19 3.92 -1.79
C PRO A 22 -9.25 3.08 -3.07
N LEU A 23 -9.17 3.74 -4.23
CA LEU A 23 -9.14 3.08 -5.54
C LEU A 23 -7.76 2.51 -5.93
N GLY A 24 -6.76 2.63 -5.06
CA GLY A 24 -5.37 2.31 -5.35
C GLY A 24 -4.59 3.50 -5.95
N PRO A 25 -3.38 3.25 -6.49
CA PRO A 25 -2.67 4.22 -7.31
C PRO A 25 -3.54 4.67 -8.48
N LEU A 26 -3.85 5.97 -8.54
CA LEU A 26 -4.79 6.50 -9.53
C LEU A 26 -4.26 6.35 -10.96
N LYS A 27 -2.94 6.38 -11.16
CA LYS A 27 -2.33 6.17 -12.48
C LYS A 27 -2.71 4.81 -13.04
N ASP A 28 -2.50 3.74 -12.29
CA ASP A 28 -2.75 2.35 -12.74
C ASP A 28 -4.20 2.14 -13.19
N ARG A 29 -5.14 2.86 -12.57
CA ARG A 29 -6.57 2.74 -12.86
C ARG A 29 -7.06 3.68 -13.96
N PHE A 30 -6.48 4.87 -14.08
CA PHE A 30 -7.06 5.95 -14.89
C PHE A 30 -6.18 6.45 -16.03
N GLU A 31 -4.90 6.06 -16.14
CA GLU A 31 -3.95 6.58 -17.15
C GLU A 31 -4.54 6.60 -18.57
N GLY A 32 -5.17 5.52 -19.02
CA GLY A 32 -5.78 5.45 -20.37
C GLY A 32 -7.06 6.28 -20.55
N ARG A 33 -7.64 6.80 -19.48
CA ARG A 33 -8.86 7.64 -19.48
C ARG A 33 -8.56 9.13 -19.25
N LEU A 34 -7.33 9.47 -18.86
CA LEU A 34 -6.93 10.87 -18.66
C LEU A 34 -6.72 11.56 -20.00
N THR A 35 -7.12 12.83 -20.08
CA THR A 35 -7.01 13.63 -21.30
C THR A 35 -6.52 15.04 -21.02
N GLY A 36 -5.92 15.66 -22.03
CA GLY A 36 -5.45 17.05 -21.97
C GLY A 36 -4.41 17.28 -20.87
N ASN A 37 -4.61 18.33 -20.08
CA ASN A 37 -3.64 18.75 -19.06
C ASN A 37 -3.46 17.74 -17.92
N LEU A 38 -4.42 16.83 -17.69
CA LEU A 38 -4.33 15.83 -16.62
C LEU A 38 -3.24 14.77 -16.89
N VAL A 39 -2.92 14.48 -18.15
CA VAL A 39 -1.85 13.54 -18.49
C VAL A 39 -0.48 14.10 -18.08
N ARG A 40 -0.33 15.43 -18.03
CA ARG A 40 0.92 16.08 -17.62
C ARG A 40 1.08 16.18 -16.10
N THR A 41 0.07 15.80 -15.32
CA THR A 41 0.11 15.92 -13.86
C THR A 41 0.54 14.65 -13.15
N PHE A 42 1.07 13.62 -13.83
CA PHE A 42 1.48 12.39 -13.13
C PHE A 42 2.52 12.58 -12.01
N GLN A 43 3.35 13.62 -12.11
CA GLN A 43 4.34 13.99 -11.08
C GLN A 43 3.80 15.02 -10.06
N LEU A 44 2.49 15.31 -10.11
CA LEU A 44 1.85 16.29 -9.25
C LEU A 44 1.80 15.78 -7.80
N LYS A 45 2.29 16.59 -6.88
CA LYS A 45 2.22 16.32 -5.43
C LYS A 45 0.82 16.60 -4.90
N VAL A 46 0.40 15.86 -3.89
CA VAL A 46 -0.87 16.06 -3.19
C VAL A 46 -0.96 17.47 -2.59
N ALA A 47 0.14 18.02 -2.07
CA ALA A 47 0.21 19.40 -1.57
C ALA A 47 -0.28 20.46 -2.56
N SER A 48 -0.03 20.25 -3.86
CA SER A 48 -0.40 21.22 -4.89
C SER A 48 -1.91 21.31 -5.15
N ILE A 49 -2.67 20.33 -4.66
CA ILE A 49 -4.13 20.28 -4.77
C ILE A 49 -4.80 20.40 -3.40
N ILE A 50 -4.07 20.86 -2.39
CA ILE A 50 -4.60 21.18 -1.06
C ILE A 50 -4.56 22.70 -0.88
N SER A 51 -5.68 23.29 -0.48
CA SER A 51 -5.73 24.69 -0.04
C SER A 51 -6.80 24.85 1.01
N ASN A 52 -6.47 25.56 2.11
CA ASN A 52 -7.37 25.80 3.24
C ASN A 52 -8.05 24.51 3.74
N ASN A 53 -7.28 23.45 3.99
CA ASN A 53 -7.78 22.12 4.39
C ASN A 53 -8.85 21.53 3.45
N SER A 54 -8.83 21.93 2.18
CA SER A 54 -9.80 21.49 1.17
C SER A 54 -9.12 21.05 -0.12
N TRP A 55 -9.75 20.09 -0.80
CA TRP A 55 -9.29 19.56 -2.07
C TRP A 55 -9.52 20.53 -3.24
N MET A 56 -8.46 20.95 -3.93
CA MET A 56 -8.47 21.75 -5.14
C MET A 56 -8.06 20.94 -6.37
N TRP A 57 -8.91 20.00 -6.77
CA TRP A 57 -8.65 19.14 -7.92
C TRP A 57 -8.51 19.91 -9.25
N PRO A 58 -7.47 19.62 -10.05
CA PRO A 58 -7.37 20.15 -11.41
C PRO A 58 -8.45 19.52 -12.29
N GLY A 59 -9.07 20.32 -13.17
CA GLY A 59 -10.03 19.77 -14.12
C GLY A 59 -11.28 19.15 -13.49
N ARG A 60 -11.85 19.77 -12.44
CA ARG A 60 -13.09 19.31 -11.74
C ARG A 60 -14.29 18.99 -12.66
N ARG A 61 -14.27 19.48 -13.91
CA ARG A 61 -15.31 19.18 -14.91
C ARG A 61 -15.09 17.84 -15.63
N ASN A 62 -13.90 17.26 -15.54
CA ASN A 62 -13.58 15.95 -16.11
C ASN A 62 -14.27 14.84 -15.32
N LEU A 63 -14.90 13.89 -16.02
CA LEU A 63 -15.63 12.79 -15.43
C LEU A 63 -14.75 11.87 -14.58
N VAL A 64 -13.49 11.64 -14.99
CA VAL A 64 -12.52 10.85 -14.21
C VAL A 64 -12.21 11.53 -12.89
N VAL A 65 -12.02 12.85 -12.90
CA VAL A 65 -11.75 13.62 -11.68
C VAL A 65 -12.95 13.57 -10.73
N LYS A 66 -14.18 13.65 -11.26
CA LYS A 66 -15.40 13.47 -10.45
C LYS A 66 -15.47 12.09 -9.82
N GLU A 67 -15.23 11.02 -10.60
CA GLU A 67 -15.21 9.64 -10.10
C GLU A 67 -14.20 9.46 -8.97
N ILE A 68 -13.01 10.05 -9.10
CA ILE A 68 -12.00 10.06 -8.04
C ILE A 68 -12.55 10.79 -6.81
N MET A 69 -13.05 12.02 -6.97
CA MET A 69 -13.60 12.83 -5.87
C MET A 69 -14.74 12.14 -5.12
N ASP A 70 -15.66 11.50 -5.82
CA ASP A 70 -16.82 10.81 -5.24
C ASP A 70 -16.43 9.59 -4.41
N SER A 71 -15.23 9.03 -4.64
CA SER A 71 -14.71 7.89 -3.90
C SER A 71 -13.84 8.27 -2.70
N ILE A 72 -13.61 9.57 -2.44
CA ILE A 72 -12.84 10.05 -1.30
C ILE A 72 -13.74 10.04 -0.05
N PRO A 73 -13.39 9.27 1.00
CA PRO A 73 -14.14 9.29 2.25
C PRO A 73 -13.89 10.59 3.01
N ILE A 74 -14.86 11.01 3.83
CA ILE A 74 -14.78 12.23 4.67
C ILE A 74 -13.53 12.22 5.57
N SER A 75 -13.12 11.03 6.03
CA SER A 75 -11.93 10.84 6.87
C SER A 75 -10.59 11.16 6.17
N MET A 76 -10.61 11.38 4.85
CA MET A 76 -9.43 11.65 4.02
C MET A 76 -9.33 13.13 3.64
N ASN A 77 -10.10 14.02 4.29
CA ASN A 77 -9.93 15.45 4.10
C ASN A 77 -8.53 15.89 4.58
N PRO A 78 -7.84 16.74 3.80
CA PRO A 78 -6.49 17.16 4.12
C PRO A 78 -6.49 18.06 5.35
N HIS A 79 -5.50 17.85 6.22
CA HIS A 79 -5.34 18.64 7.45
C HIS A 79 -3.92 19.18 7.49
N ILE A 80 -3.74 20.45 7.11
CA ILE A 80 -2.41 21.10 6.94
C ILE A 80 -1.59 21.08 8.24
N GLU A 81 -2.25 21.11 9.40
CA GLU A 81 -1.58 21.08 10.71
C GLU A 81 -1.05 19.69 11.11
N VAL A 82 -1.43 18.63 10.38
CA VAL A 82 -1.00 17.25 10.67
C VAL A 82 0.11 16.86 9.70
N LYS A 83 1.25 16.44 10.25
CA LYS A 83 2.37 15.93 9.43
C LYS A 83 1.96 14.62 8.73
N TYR A 84 2.35 14.48 7.47
CA TYR A 84 2.15 13.27 6.68
C TYR A 84 2.68 12.03 7.39
N SER A 85 1.88 10.94 7.38
CA SER A 85 2.34 9.65 7.87
C SER A 85 1.77 8.49 7.05
N VAL A 86 2.61 7.50 6.76
CA VAL A 86 2.18 6.23 6.18
C VAL A 86 2.00 5.24 7.32
N ILE A 87 0.80 4.67 7.42
CA ILE A 87 0.45 3.69 8.44
C ILE A 87 0.45 2.30 7.81
N TRP A 88 1.23 1.40 8.36
CA TRP A 88 1.29 0.00 7.97
C TRP A 88 0.08 -0.77 8.52
N THR A 89 -0.73 -1.40 7.68
CA THR A 89 -1.99 -2.04 8.13
C THR A 89 -1.87 -3.50 8.47
N LEU A 90 -0.82 -4.19 8.03
CA LEU A 90 -0.56 -5.59 8.42
C LEU A 90 -0.17 -5.75 9.90
N ASN A 91 -0.08 -4.65 10.64
CA ASN A 91 0.17 -4.65 12.07
C ASN A 91 -0.79 -3.66 12.78
N ARG A 92 -1.35 -4.08 13.92
CA ARG A 92 -2.21 -3.22 14.77
C ARG A 92 -1.51 -1.94 15.24
N LYS A 93 -0.18 -1.95 15.32
CA LYS A 93 0.62 -0.79 15.76
C LYS A 93 0.80 0.27 14.67
N GLY A 94 0.36 0.02 13.43
CA GLY A 94 0.56 0.97 12.34
C GLY A 94 2.01 1.08 11.86
N THR A 95 2.94 0.29 12.44
CA THR A 95 4.37 0.34 12.15
C THR A 95 4.80 -0.85 11.31
N PHE A 96 5.65 -0.56 10.33
CA PHE A 96 6.26 -1.58 9.49
C PHE A 96 7.15 -2.52 10.31
N SER A 97 7.06 -3.80 10.03
CA SER A 97 8.04 -4.79 10.48
C SER A 97 8.17 -5.91 9.45
N ILE A 98 9.39 -6.45 9.30
CA ILE A 98 9.63 -7.60 8.42
C ILE A 98 8.73 -8.77 8.79
N GLN A 99 8.49 -8.97 10.10
CA GLN A 99 7.60 -10.01 10.59
C GLN A 99 6.16 -9.83 10.08
N SER A 100 5.59 -8.63 10.21
CA SER A 100 4.21 -8.37 9.76
C SER A 100 4.07 -8.45 8.24
N ALA A 101 5.06 -7.96 7.50
CA ALA A 101 5.13 -8.13 6.05
C ALA A 101 5.17 -9.61 5.66
N TRP A 102 6.06 -10.39 6.26
CA TRP A 102 6.17 -11.83 5.98
C TRP A 102 4.89 -12.60 6.30
N GLN A 103 4.24 -12.27 7.42
CA GLN A 103 2.98 -12.90 7.81
C GLN A 103 1.84 -12.54 6.84
N GLY A 104 1.80 -11.31 6.31
CA GLY A 104 0.80 -10.90 5.33
C GLY A 104 0.96 -11.58 3.97
N PHE A 105 2.21 -11.79 3.51
CA PHE A 105 2.47 -12.40 2.21
C PHE A 105 2.49 -13.92 2.21
N ARG A 106 2.87 -14.55 3.32
CA ARG A 106 3.02 -16.00 3.35
C ARG A 106 1.66 -16.68 3.24
N LYS A 107 1.56 -17.67 2.35
CA LYS A 107 0.44 -18.61 2.38
C LYS A 107 0.62 -19.51 3.60
N HIS A 108 -0.36 -19.51 4.48
CA HIS A 108 -0.41 -20.49 5.56
C HIS A 108 -0.82 -21.84 4.97
N HIS A 109 0.06 -22.82 5.09
CA HIS A 109 -0.25 -24.21 4.80
C HIS A 109 -0.53 -24.95 6.11
N SER A 110 -1.29 -26.03 6.02
CA SER A 110 -1.44 -26.96 7.14
C SER A 110 -0.08 -27.49 7.57
N GLU A 111 0.12 -27.64 8.87
CA GLU A 111 1.33 -28.28 9.39
C GLU A 111 1.46 -29.69 8.83
N VAL A 112 2.61 -30.00 8.25
CA VAL A 112 2.95 -31.34 7.74
C VAL A 112 3.60 -32.16 8.84
N LEU A 113 3.23 -33.43 8.99
CA LEU A 113 3.67 -34.26 10.13
C LEU A 113 5.19 -34.28 10.37
N TRP A 114 5.98 -34.16 9.29
CA TRP A 114 7.44 -34.19 9.35
C TRP A 114 8.10 -32.85 9.72
N TRP A 115 7.36 -31.74 9.84
CA TRP A 115 7.97 -30.41 9.98
C TRP A 115 8.87 -30.28 11.22
N LYS A 116 8.48 -30.90 12.34
CA LYS A 116 9.25 -30.88 13.60
C LYS A 116 10.53 -31.68 13.52
N SER A 117 10.57 -32.73 12.69
CA SER A 117 11.79 -33.53 12.48
C SER A 117 12.84 -32.76 11.66
N VAL A 118 12.39 -31.86 10.78
CA VAL A 118 13.25 -31.03 9.94
C VAL A 118 13.70 -29.76 10.67
N TRP A 119 12.78 -29.06 11.34
CA TRP A 119 13.00 -27.73 11.92
C TRP A 119 12.93 -27.73 13.47
N PHE A 120 13.90 -28.34 14.14
CA PHE A 120 14.02 -28.37 15.61
C PHE A 120 15.19 -27.51 16.14
N LYS A 121 15.19 -27.12 17.41
CA LYS A 121 16.11 -26.09 17.96
C LYS A 121 17.62 -26.34 17.71
N ILE A 122 18.05 -27.59 17.55
CA ILE A 122 19.46 -28.00 17.42
C ILE A 122 19.72 -28.63 16.04
N HIS A 123 18.89 -28.34 15.04
CA HIS A 123 19.11 -28.86 13.70
C HIS A 123 20.37 -28.25 13.06
N VAL A 124 21.11 -29.06 12.31
CA VAL A 124 22.19 -28.56 11.44
C VAL A 124 21.55 -28.09 10.14
N PRO A 125 21.71 -26.81 9.72
CA PRO A 125 21.00 -26.26 8.56
C PRO A 125 21.14 -27.10 7.28
N ARG A 126 22.35 -27.61 7.02
CA ARG A 126 22.62 -28.49 5.88
C ARG A 126 21.76 -29.75 5.89
N TRP A 127 21.60 -30.38 7.05
CA TRP A 127 20.88 -31.65 7.17
C TRP A 127 19.38 -31.43 7.15
N ALA A 128 18.89 -30.33 7.73
CA ALA A 128 17.49 -29.95 7.64
C ALA A 128 17.07 -29.70 6.19
N ILE A 129 17.89 -29.04 5.37
CA ILE A 129 17.59 -28.86 3.95
C ILE A 129 17.50 -30.21 3.21
N ILE A 130 18.43 -31.14 3.47
CA ILE A 130 18.40 -32.48 2.85
C ILE A 130 17.15 -33.25 3.26
N GLN A 131 16.81 -33.25 4.56
CA GLN A 131 15.61 -33.91 5.08
C GLN A 131 14.33 -33.27 4.55
N TRP A 132 14.30 -31.94 4.43
CA TRP A 132 13.18 -31.21 3.84
C TRP A 132 12.93 -31.66 2.39
N ILE A 133 13.97 -31.71 1.56
CA ILE A 133 13.86 -32.15 0.17
C ILE A 133 13.39 -33.61 0.10
N ALA A 134 13.94 -34.48 0.94
CA ALA A 134 13.54 -35.89 1.00
C ALA A 134 12.07 -36.07 1.41
N ALA A 135 11.58 -35.29 2.37
CA ALA A 135 10.20 -35.33 2.84
C ALA A 135 9.21 -34.68 1.87
N TRP A 136 9.68 -33.80 0.98
CA TRP A 136 8.85 -33.13 -0.02
C TRP A 136 8.68 -33.94 -1.32
N GLY A 137 9.60 -34.89 -1.58
CA GLY A 137 9.55 -35.79 -2.75
C GLY A 137 8.78 -37.09 -2.54
N MET A 138 8.20 -37.33 -1.35
CA MET A 138 7.33 -38.47 -1.02
C MET A 138 5.86 -38.05 -1.05
#